data_AF-A0A8C3CA85-F1
#
_entry.id   AF-A0A8C3CA85-F1
#
_cell.length_a   1.000
_cell.length_b   1.000
_cell.length_c   1.000
_cell.angle_alpha   90.00
_cell.angle_beta   90.00
_cell.angle_gamma   90.00
#
_symmetry.space_group_name_H-M   'P 1'
#
loop_
_entity.id
_entity.type
_entity.pdbx_description
1 polymer ?
#
loop_
_entity_poly.entity_id
_entity_poly.type
_entity_poly.pdbx_seq_one_letter_code
_entity_poly.pdbx_strand_id
1 'polypeptide(L)'
;MAPSQRSALCLFDVDGTLTAPRQKITAEMAEFLQRLRQKVKVGVVGGSDFEKIKEQLGEDVVEKFDYVFPENGLVAYKDGKFFSKQNIQGHLGEDILQDLINYCLSYIAKIKLPKKRGTFIEFRNGMLNVSPIGRSCSQEERIEFYELDKKEHIREKFVADLRREFAGKGLTFSIGGQISFDVFPDGWDKRYCLGIIAKDGYETIYFFGDKTMPGGNDYEIFTDSRTQGHSVSSEEQQQVLDEHPALGTLPSAASGKDKDNDDILCHAFPPVTCTSCWNLLQLPYSVSGSY
;
A
#
# COMPACT_ATOMS: atom_id res chain seq x y z
N MET A 1 -28.74 26.00 0.84
CA MET A 1 -27.82 24.98 0.30
C MET A 1 -26.60 24.97 1.19
N ALA A 2 -26.32 23.85 1.87
CA ALA A 2 -25.11 23.73 2.68
C ALA A 2 -23.89 23.78 1.75
N PRO A 3 -22.74 24.33 2.19
CA PRO A 3 -21.55 24.40 1.37
C PRO A 3 -21.15 22.97 0.96
N SER A 4 -20.87 22.74 -0.33
CA SER A 4 -20.41 21.43 -0.79
C SER A 4 -19.14 21.08 -0.03
N GLN A 5 -19.14 19.95 0.69
CA GLN A 5 -17.91 19.39 1.24
C GLN A 5 -16.92 19.26 0.08
N ARG A 6 -15.77 19.93 0.22
CA ARG A 6 -14.60 19.78 -0.66
C ARG A 6 -14.36 18.28 -0.86
N SER A 7 -14.42 17.80 -2.09
CA SER A 7 -14.44 16.37 -2.41
C SER A 7 -13.02 15.80 -2.32
N ALA A 8 -12.68 15.23 -1.16
CA ALA A 8 -11.40 14.57 -0.93
C ALA A 8 -11.52 13.05 -1.09
N LEU A 9 -10.44 12.44 -1.60
CA LEU A 9 -10.24 11.00 -1.68
C LEU A 9 -8.95 10.63 -0.95
N CYS A 10 -9.01 9.63 -0.09
CA CYS A 10 -7.83 9.00 0.50
C CYS A 10 -7.58 7.65 -0.18
N LEU A 11 -6.42 7.52 -0.82
CA LEU A 11 -5.93 6.29 -1.41
C LEU A 11 -4.83 5.69 -0.54
N PHE A 12 -4.92 4.39 -0.32
CA PHE A 12 -3.98 3.65 0.51
C PHE A 12 -3.33 2.54 -0.30
N ASP A 13 -2.00 2.40 -0.20
CA ASP A 13 -1.37 1.11 -0.42
C ASP A 13 -1.90 0.06 0.61
N VAL A 14 -1.72 -1.23 0.33
CA VAL A 14 -2.18 -2.32 1.18
C VAL A 14 -1.05 -2.85 2.06
N ASP A 15 0.03 -3.34 1.45
CA ASP A 15 1.07 -4.16 2.09
C ASP A 15 2.15 -3.28 2.74
N GLY A 16 2.20 -3.25 4.07
CA GLY A 16 3.09 -2.34 4.82
C GLY A 16 2.42 -1.01 5.15
N THR A 17 1.29 -0.70 4.51
CA THR A 17 0.54 0.55 4.66
C THR A 17 -0.78 0.40 5.39
N LEU A 18 -1.59 -0.64 5.11
CA LEU A 18 -2.83 -0.94 5.85
C LEU A 18 -2.71 -2.21 6.68
N THR A 19 -1.86 -3.13 6.24
CA THR A 19 -1.59 -4.40 6.90
C THR A 19 -0.09 -4.57 7.06
N ALA A 20 0.34 -5.37 8.04
CA ALA A 20 1.69 -5.91 7.97
C ALA A 20 1.88 -6.71 6.66
N PRO A 21 3.10 -6.81 6.11
CA PRO A 21 3.32 -7.46 4.82
C PRO A 21 2.75 -8.88 4.76
N ARG A 22 1.83 -9.13 3.81
CA ARG A 22 1.11 -10.39 3.59
C ARG A 22 0.28 -10.88 4.78
N GLN A 23 -0.13 -9.97 5.66
CA GLN A 23 -1.00 -10.27 6.79
C GLN A 23 -2.38 -9.66 6.58
N LYS A 24 -3.34 -10.10 7.41
CA LYS A 24 -4.68 -9.53 7.45
C LYS A 24 -4.69 -8.17 8.16
N ILE A 25 -5.63 -7.33 7.76
CA ILE A 25 -5.93 -6.06 8.43
C ILE A 25 -6.36 -6.31 9.88
N THR A 26 -5.93 -5.43 10.79
CA THR A 26 -6.38 -5.46 12.18
C THR A 26 -7.80 -4.90 12.30
N ALA A 27 -8.53 -5.30 13.35
CA ALA A 27 -9.88 -4.78 13.60
C ALA A 27 -9.87 -3.25 13.80
N GLU A 28 -8.87 -2.74 14.51
CA GLU A 28 -8.68 -1.30 14.76
C GLU A 28 -8.53 -0.50 13.46
N MET A 29 -7.66 -0.95 12.55
CA MET A 29 -7.46 -0.29 11.25
C MET A 29 -8.70 -0.38 10.38
N ALA A 30 -9.38 -1.53 10.35
CA ALA A 30 -10.62 -1.68 9.61
C ALA A 30 -11.71 -0.71 10.11
N GLU A 31 -11.89 -0.59 11.42
CA GLU A 31 -12.83 0.36 12.03
C GLU A 31 -12.45 1.80 11.75
N PHE A 32 -11.16 2.14 11.82
CA PHE A 32 -10.64 3.46 11.45
C PHE A 32 -11.05 3.82 10.02
N LEU A 33 -10.81 2.94 9.05
CA LEU A 33 -11.12 3.18 7.64
C LEU A 33 -12.63 3.38 7.41
N GLN A 34 -13.47 2.64 8.14
CA GLN A 34 -14.93 2.82 8.05
C GLN A 34 -15.37 4.17 8.65
N ARG A 35 -14.77 4.62 9.76
CA ARG A 35 -15.03 5.98 10.30
C ARG A 35 -14.53 7.06 9.33
N LEU A 36 -13.37 6.86 8.70
CA LEU A 36 -12.83 7.79 7.72
C LEU A 36 -13.76 7.93 6.51
N ARG A 37 -14.31 6.82 6.03
CA ARG A 37 -15.24 6.78 4.89
C ARG A 37 -16.54 7.57 5.10
N GLN A 38 -16.90 7.87 6.35
CA GLN A 38 -18.04 8.74 6.65
C GLN A 38 -17.75 10.22 6.35
N LYS A 39 -16.47 10.61 6.24
CA LYS A 39 -16.02 12.00 6.02
C LYS A 39 -15.53 12.24 4.60
N VAL A 40 -14.82 11.27 4.02
CA VAL A 40 -14.17 11.37 2.71
C VAL A 40 -14.33 10.07 1.94
N LYS A 41 -14.06 10.10 0.63
CA LYS A 41 -14.00 8.86 -0.15
C LYS A 41 -12.71 8.10 0.20
N VAL A 42 -12.79 6.78 0.25
CA VAL A 42 -11.66 5.91 0.63
C VAL A 42 -11.46 4.86 -0.45
N GLY A 43 -10.23 4.70 -0.92
CA GLY A 43 -9.86 3.67 -1.87
C GLY A 43 -8.55 2.98 -1.51
N VAL A 44 -8.36 1.78 -2.06
CA VAL A 44 -7.12 1.02 -1.92
C VAL A 44 -6.51 0.74 -3.28
N VAL A 45 -5.18 0.75 -3.37
CA VAL A 45 -4.42 0.45 -4.59
C VAL A 45 -3.23 -0.45 -4.28
N GLY A 46 -3.16 -1.60 -4.94
CA GLY A 46 -2.12 -2.59 -4.71
C GLY A 46 -1.65 -3.24 -6.01
N GLY A 47 -0.37 -3.63 -6.07
CA GLY A 47 0.18 -4.35 -7.21
C GLY A 47 -0.25 -5.83 -7.27
N SER A 48 -0.81 -6.35 -6.18
CA SER A 48 -1.33 -7.70 -6.08
C SER A 48 -2.64 -7.89 -6.86
N ASP A 49 -2.96 -9.13 -7.19
CA ASP A 49 -4.27 -9.52 -7.72
C ASP A 49 -5.40 -9.30 -6.69
N PHE A 50 -6.64 -9.35 -7.16
CA PHE A 50 -7.82 -9.07 -6.34
C PHE A 50 -8.00 -10.06 -5.19
N GLU A 51 -7.69 -11.35 -5.40
CA GLU A 51 -7.87 -12.36 -4.35
C GLU A 51 -6.92 -12.13 -3.18
N LYS A 52 -5.68 -11.69 -3.42
CA LYS A 52 -4.78 -11.28 -2.33
C LYS A 52 -5.30 -10.07 -1.57
N ILE A 53 -5.82 -9.07 -2.28
CA ILE A 53 -6.40 -7.89 -1.62
C ILE A 53 -7.60 -8.33 -0.74
N LYS A 54 -8.42 -9.26 -1.21
CA LYS A 54 -9.51 -9.85 -0.42
C LYS A 54 -9.01 -10.65 0.79
N GLU A 55 -7.96 -11.45 0.62
CA GLU A 55 -7.35 -12.21 1.72
C GLU A 55 -6.93 -11.28 2.87
N GLN A 56 -6.37 -10.11 2.52
CA GLN A 56 -5.86 -9.14 3.49
C GLN A 56 -6.94 -8.23 4.08
N LEU A 57 -7.87 -7.74 3.28
CA LEU A 57 -8.85 -6.70 3.67
C LEU A 57 -10.26 -7.25 3.94
N GLY A 58 -10.50 -8.52 3.63
CA GLY A 58 -11.79 -9.20 3.79
C GLY A 58 -12.49 -9.49 2.45
N GLU A 59 -13.37 -10.48 2.46
CA GLU A 59 -14.15 -10.91 1.28
C GLU A 59 -15.07 -9.80 0.74
N ASP A 60 -15.53 -8.91 1.62
CA ASP A 60 -16.42 -7.77 1.38
C ASP A 60 -15.65 -6.45 1.11
N VAL A 61 -14.43 -6.55 0.61
CA VAL A 61 -13.56 -5.37 0.36
C VAL A 61 -14.20 -4.38 -0.61
N VAL A 62 -14.93 -4.83 -1.62
CA VAL A 62 -15.54 -3.93 -2.61
C VAL A 62 -16.71 -3.14 -2.04
N GLU A 63 -17.36 -3.66 -1.00
CA GLU A 63 -18.41 -2.97 -0.26
C GLU A 63 -17.84 -2.00 0.76
N LYS A 64 -16.67 -2.30 1.33
CA LYS A 64 -16.01 -1.52 2.40
C LYS A 64 -15.29 -0.27 1.93
N PHE A 65 -14.90 -0.22 0.66
CA PHE A 65 -14.17 0.90 0.05
C PHE A 65 -14.97 1.47 -1.13
N ASP A 66 -14.79 2.77 -1.40
CA ASP A 66 -15.40 3.41 -2.57
C ASP A 66 -14.66 3.01 -3.85
N TYR A 67 -13.35 2.77 -3.75
CA TYR A 67 -12.54 2.23 -4.85
C TYR A 67 -11.65 1.09 -4.39
N VAL A 68 -11.53 0.06 -5.21
CA VAL A 68 -10.54 -1.02 -5.03
C VAL A 68 -9.79 -1.19 -6.34
N PHE A 69 -8.48 -0.99 -6.32
CA PHE A 69 -7.59 -1.02 -7.48
C PHE A 69 -6.53 -2.13 -7.36
N PRO A 70 -6.90 -3.40 -7.62
CA PRO A 70 -5.92 -4.46 -7.81
C PRO A 70 -5.07 -4.23 -9.06
N GLU A 71 -3.89 -4.84 -9.09
CA GLU A 71 -2.93 -4.72 -10.19
C GLU A 71 -2.70 -3.24 -10.59
N ASN A 72 -2.45 -2.37 -9.61
CA ASN A 72 -2.26 -0.92 -9.77
C ASN A 72 -3.46 -0.15 -10.35
N GLY A 73 -4.64 -0.78 -10.44
CA GLY A 73 -5.83 -0.22 -11.05
C GLY A 73 -6.12 -0.75 -12.45
N LEU A 74 -5.32 -1.69 -12.96
CA LEU A 74 -5.65 -2.42 -14.19
C LEU A 74 -6.91 -3.26 -14.04
N VAL A 75 -7.22 -3.69 -12.82
CA VAL A 75 -8.57 -4.07 -12.42
C VAL A 75 -9.08 -2.96 -11.50
N ALA A 76 -10.33 -2.56 -11.68
CA ALA A 76 -10.94 -1.52 -10.85
C ALA A 76 -12.35 -1.92 -10.44
N TYR A 77 -12.65 -1.70 -9.16
CA TYR A 77 -13.99 -1.72 -8.61
C TYR A 77 -14.32 -0.34 -8.05
N LYS A 78 -15.56 0.08 -8.23
CA LYS A 78 -16.09 1.36 -7.77
C LYS A 78 -17.49 1.16 -7.19
N ASP A 79 -17.73 1.71 -6.01
CA ASP A 79 -19.02 1.66 -5.31
C ASP A 79 -19.63 0.24 -5.27
N GLY A 80 -18.81 -0.76 -4.88
CA GLY A 80 -19.22 -2.16 -4.80
C GLY A 80 -19.37 -2.91 -6.13
N LYS A 81 -19.02 -2.28 -7.27
CA LYS A 81 -19.21 -2.87 -8.60
C LYS A 81 -17.92 -2.96 -9.37
N PHE A 82 -17.79 -4.02 -10.18
CA PHE A 82 -16.74 -4.09 -11.19
C PHE A 82 -16.87 -2.90 -12.15
N PHE A 83 -15.76 -2.20 -12.36
CA PHE A 83 -15.72 -0.98 -13.16
C PHE A 83 -14.95 -1.18 -14.46
N SER A 84 -13.72 -1.68 -14.40
CA SER A 84 -12.90 -1.89 -15.60
C SER A 84 -11.82 -2.95 -15.41
N LYS A 85 -11.41 -3.56 -16.53
CA LYS A 85 -10.21 -4.39 -16.61
C LYS A 85 -9.41 -4.02 -17.86
N GLN A 86 -8.09 -3.93 -17.72
CA GLN A 86 -7.13 -3.76 -18.80
C GLN A 86 -6.09 -4.87 -18.75
N ASN A 87 -5.53 -5.20 -19.91
CA ASN A 87 -4.50 -6.22 -20.04
C ASN A 87 -3.44 -5.79 -21.06
N ILE A 88 -2.21 -6.23 -20.84
CA ILE A 88 -1.03 -5.79 -21.61
C ILE A 88 -1.15 -6.08 -23.10
N GLN A 89 -1.75 -7.22 -23.46
CA GLN A 89 -1.98 -7.63 -24.85
C GLN A 89 -2.90 -6.65 -25.59
N GLY A 90 -4.02 -6.26 -24.97
CA GLY A 90 -4.96 -5.29 -25.55
C GLY A 90 -4.40 -3.88 -25.65
N HIS A 91 -3.43 -3.52 -24.80
CA HIS A 91 -2.80 -2.21 -24.79
C HIS A 91 -1.66 -2.07 -25.79
N LEU A 92 -0.73 -3.04 -25.81
CA LEU A 92 0.45 -3.00 -26.69
C LEU A 92 0.20 -3.58 -28.09
N GLY A 93 -0.78 -4.48 -28.21
CA GLY A 93 -0.98 -5.28 -29.40
C GLY A 93 0.02 -6.44 -29.52
N GLU A 94 -0.32 -7.39 -30.41
CA GLU A 94 0.46 -8.62 -30.62
C GLU A 94 1.86 -8.35 -31.19
N ASP A 95 2.01 -7.38 -32.09
CA ASP A 95 3.27 -7.15 -32.78
C ASP A 95 4.39 -6.76 -31.79
N ILE A 96 4.15 -5.75 -30.94
CA ILE A 96 5.12 -5.29 -29.93
C ILE A 96 5.38 -6.41 -28.92
N LEU A 97 4.34 -7.14 -28.53
CA LEU A 97 4.42 -8.19 -27.53
C LEU A 97 5.26 -9.38 -28.02
N GLN A 98 5.06 -9.81 -29.27
CA GLN A 98 5.85 -10.87 -29.90
C GLN A 98 7.30 -10.44 -30.12
N ASP A 99 7.54 -9.20 -30.56
CA ASP A 99 8.91 -8.65 -30.67
C ASP A 99 9.63 -8.68 -29.32
N LEU A 100 8.97 -8.22 -28.25
CA LEU A 100 9.50 -8.25 -26.88
C LEU A 100 9.80 -9.67 -26.40
N ILE A 101 8.86 -10.59 -26.58
CA ILE A 101 9.01 -12.00 -26.17
C ILE A 101 10.15 -12.66 -26.95
N ASN A 102 10.20 -12.49 -28.27
CA ASN A 102 11.23 -13.05 -29.13
C ASN A 102 12.62 -12.52 -28.77
N TYR A 103 12.73 -11.20 -28.52
CA TYR A 103 13.96 -10.60 -28.05
C TYR A 103 14.40 -11.21 -26.72
N CYS A 104 13.49 -11.30 -25.75
CA CYS A 104 13.79 -11.87 -24.43
C CYS A 104 14.27 -13.33 -24.53
N LEU A 105 13.58 -14.17 -25.31
CA LEU A 105 13.95 -15.57 -25.51
C LEU A 105 15.31 -15.71 -26.20
N SER A 106 15.57 -14.91 -27.24
CA SER A 106 16.86 -14.87 -27.96
C SER A 106 18.00 -14.44 -27.04
N TYR A 107 17.77 -13.42 -26.22
CA TYR A 107 18.75 -12.94 -25.24
C TYR A 107 19.04 -14.02 -24.21
N ILE A 108 18.01 -14.61 -23.59
CA ILE A 108 18.14 -15.68 -22.59
C ILE A 108 18.84 -16.91 -23.17
N ALA A 109 18.60 -17.27 -24.43
CA ALA A 109 19.28 -18.38 -25.10
C ALA A 109 20.81 -18.16 -25.15
N LYS A 110 21.26 -16.91 -25.36
CA LYS A 110 22.68 -16.55 -25.52
C LYS A 110 23.42 -16.36 -24.20
N ILE A 111 22.76 -15.92 -23.13
CA ILE A 111 23.42 -15.80 -21.81
C ILE A 111 23.88 -17.19 -21.34
N LYS A 112 25.12 -17.32 -20.91
CA LYS A 112 25.60 -18.51 -20.17
C LYS A 112 25.47 -18.26 -18.68
N LEU A 113 24.74 -19.12 -17.99
CA LEU A 113 24.55 -19.09 -16.54
C LEU A 113 25.00 -20.44 -15.95
N PRO A 114 25.41 -20.50 -14.68
CA PRO A 114 25.69 -21.77 -14.01
C PRO A 114 24.50 -22.74 -14.06
N LYS A 115 23.27 -22.19 -13.96
CA LYS A 115 22.02 -22.94 -13.98
C LYS A 115 20.97 -22.18 -14.80
N LYS A 116 20.18 -22.92 -15.58
CA LYS A 116 18.91 -22.50 -16.18
C LYS A 116 17.84 -23.52 -15.80
N ARG A 117 16.63 -23.05 -15.56
CA ARG A 117 15.47 -23.87 -15.21
C ARG A 117 14.38 -23.63 -16.25
N GLY A 118 13.18 -23.23 -15.86
CA GLY A 118 12.07 -22.93 -16.76
C GLY A 118 11.26 -21.74 -16.26
N THR A 119 10.20 -21.39 -16.99
CA THR A 119 9.40 -20.18 -16.75
C THR A 119 10.28 -18.92 -16.80
N PHE A 120 10.93 -18.74 -17.95
CA PHE A 120 11.81 -17.59 -18.23
C PHE A 120 11.02 -16.30 -18.46
N ILE A 121 9.82 -16.42 -19.03
CA ILE A 121 8.86 -15.34 -19.23
C ILE A 121 7.54 -15.84 -18.65
N GLU A 122 7.01 -15.10 -17.69
CA GLU A 122 5.68 -15.35 -17.10
C GLU A 122 4.75 -14.23 -17.55
N PHE A 123 3.71 -14.60 -18.29
CA PHE A 123 2.70 -13.68 -18.78
C PHE A 123 1.66 -13.42 -17.68
N ARG A 124 1.52 -12.17 -17.26
CA ARG A 124 0.49 -11.71 -16.33
C ARG A 124 -0.47 -10.77 -17.03
N ASN A 125 -1.57 -10.43 -16.37
CA ASN A 125 -2.57 -9.54 -16.94
C ASN A 125 -1.98 -8.14 -17.23
N GLY A 126 -1.24 -7.56 -16.28
CA GLY A 126 -0.63 -6.24 -16.41
C GLY A 126 0.80 -6.16 -16.95
N MET A 127 1.53 -7.28 -17.03
CA MET A 127 2.98 -7.24 -17.23
C MET A 127 3.53 -8.59 -17.70
N LEU A 128 4.77 -8.57 -18.18
CA LEU A 128 5.61 -9.75 -18.30
C LEU A 128 6.63 -9.75 -17.17
N ASN A 129 6.79 -10.87 -16.47
CA ASN A 129 7.93 -11.07 -15.57
C ASN A 129 8.99 -11.90 -16.30
N VAL A 130 10.20 -11.36 -16.44
CA VAL A 130 11.32 -12.00 -17.15
C VAL A 130 12.40 -12.40 -16.14
N SER A 131 12.81 -13.67 -16.17
CA SER A 131 13.78 -14.27 -15.26
C SER A 131 14.86 -15.02 -16.05
N PRO A 132 16.13 -14.55 -16.08
CA PRO A 132 17.19 -15.21 -16.84
C PRO A 132 17.49 -16.65 -16.39
N ILE A 133 17.46 -16.93 -15.08
CA ILE A 133 17.60 -18.29 -14.53
C ILE A 133 16.32 -19.12 -14.72
N GLY A 134 15.15 -18.47 -14.80
CA GLY A 134 13.82 -19.10 -14.82
C GLY A 134 13.19 -19.19 -13.43
N ARG A 135 11.88 -18.91 -13.31
CA ARG A 135 11.18 -18.85 -12.01
C ARG A 135 11.01 -20.22 -11.31
N SER A 136 11.15 -21.32 -12.04
CA SER A 136 11.05 -22.68 -11.47
C SER A 136 12.32 -23.15 -10.76
N CYS A 137 13.27 -22.26 -10.48
CA CYS A 137 14.46 -22.55 -9.69
C CYS A 137 14.17 -22.68 -8.18
N SER A 138 14.99 -23.47 -7.49
CA SER A 138 14.91 -23.64 -6.03
C SER A 138 15.30 -22.36 -5.28
N GLN A 139 15.04 -22.32 -3.97
CA GLN A 139 15.43 -21.16 -3.16
C GLN A 139 16.95 -20.99 -3.07
N GLU A 140 17.70 -22.08 -2.99
CA GLU A 140 19.17 -22.06 -3.01
C GLU A 140 19.68 -21.49 -4.34
N GLU A 141 19.08 -21.91 -5.46
CA GLU A 141 19.41 -21.42 -6.79
C GLU A 141 19.07 -19.94 -6.99
N ARG A 142 17.99 -19.45 -6.36
CA ARG A 142 17.64 -18.02 -6.33
C ARG A 142 18.74 -17.20 -5.66
N ILE A 143 19.24 -17.67 -4.52
CA ILE A 143 20.29 -16.99 -3.77
C ILE A 143 21.60 -16.98 -4.58
N GLU A 144 21.97 -18.13 -5.16
CA GLU A 144 23.16 -18.23 -6.01
C GLU A 144 23.09 -17.30 -7.22
N PHE A 145 21.95 -17.27 -7.92
CA PHE A 145 21.74 -16.34 -9.04
C PHE A 145 21.81 -14.89 -8.59
N TYR A 146 21.22 -14.55 -7.44
CA TYR A 146 21.23 -13.18 -6.93
C TYR A 146 22.65 -12.69 -6.61
N GLU A 147 23.49 -13.53 -6.00
CA GLU A 147 24.89 -13.21 -5.72
C GLU A 147 25.74 -13.14 -7.00
N LEU A 148 25.42 -13.94 -8.01
CA LEU A 148 26.04 -13.83 -9.33
C LEU A 148 25.62 -12.53 -10.04
N ASP A 149 24.33 -12.23 -10.05
CA ASP A 149 23.76 -11.06 -10.70
C ASP A 149 24.29 -9.75 -10.11
N LYS A 150 24.52 -9.68 -8.80
CA LYS A 150 25.22 -8.53 -8.16
C LYS A 150 26.64 -8.31 -8.67
N LYS A 151 27.35 -9.38 -9.02
CA LYS A 151 28.75 -9.32 -9.49
C LYS A 151 28.84 -9.05 -10.98
N GLU A 152 27.94 -9.68 -11.75
CA GLU A 152 27.99 -9.66 -13.21
C GLU A 152 26.99 -8.69 -13.85
N HIS A 153 26.07 -8.11 -13.08
CA HIS A 153 25.04 -7.17 -13.49
C HIS A 153 24.17 -7.71 -14.64
N ILE A 154 23.75 -8.99 -14.54
CA ILE A 154 23.09 -9.71 -15.64
C ILE A 154 21.76 -9.07 -16.00
N ARG A 155 20.89 -8.84 -15.00
CA ARG A 155 19.56 -8.22 -15.20
C ARG A 155 19.69 -6.76 -15.62
N GLU A 156 20.63 -6.01 -15.05
CA GLU A 156 20.87 -4.61 -15.40
C GLU A 156 21.30 -4.47 -16.87
N LYS A 157 22.25 -5.29 -17.34
CA LYS A 157 22.67 -5.32 -18.75
C LYS A 157 21.52 -5.70 -19.67
N PHE A 158 20.74 -6.71 -19.30
CA PHE A 158 19.59 -7.15 -20.09
C PHE A 158 18.52 -6.04 -20.19
N VAL A 159 18.18 -5.41 -19.07
CA VAL A 159 17.24 -4.27 -19.05
C VAL A 159 17.78 -3.08 -19.83
N ALA A 160 19.07 -2.77 -19.75
CA ALA A 160 19.68 -1.70 -20.55
C ALA A 160 19.57 -1.95 -22.06
N ASP A 161 19.77 -3.20 -22.49
CA ASP A 161 19.62 -3.59 -23.88
C ASP A 161 18.16 -3.55 -24.33
N LEU A 162 17.21 -4.01 -23.50
CA LEU A 162 15.78 -3.89 -23.77
C LEU A 162 15.33 -2.44 -23.89
N ARG A 163 15.80 -1.55 -23.00
CA ARG A 163 15.49 -0.11 -23.06
C ARG A 163 15.99 0.53 -24.36
N ARG A 164 17.14 0.10 -24.86
CA ARG A 164 17.69 0.59 -26.14
C ARG A 164 16.90 0.07 -27.33
N GLU A 165 16.59 -1.23 -27.35
CA GLU A 165 15.86 -1.88 -28.45
C GLU A 165 14.42 -1.37 -28.57
N PHE A 166 13.72 -1.23 -27.44
CA PHE A 166 12.31 -0.85 -27.39
C PHE A 166 12.12 0.63 -27.03
N ALA A 167 13.13 1.47 -27.27
CA ALA A 167 13.05 2.91 -27.04
C ALA A 167 11.86 3.52 -27.80
N GLY A 168 11.03 4.30 -27.09
CA GLY A 168 9.85 4.95 -27.68
C GLY A 168 8.64 4.02 -27.89
N LYS A 169 8.70 2.76 -27.45
CA LYS A 169 7.56 1.81 -27.52
C LYS A 169 6.64 1.84 -26.30
N GLY A 170 6.87 2.76 -25.36
CA GLY A 170 6.05 2.93 -24.16
C GLY A 170 6.19 1.80 -23.16
N LEU A 171 7.42 1.30 -22.92
CA LEU A 171 7.70 0.20 -22.00
C LEU A 171 8.58 0.64 -20.85
N THR A 172 8.15 0.31 -19.64
CA THR A 172 8.90 0.47 -18.40
C THR A 172 9.46 -0.89 -17.97
N PHE A 173 10.68 -0.86 -17.45
CA PHE A 173 11.40 -2.04 -16.97
C PHE A 173 11.83 -1.81 -15.53
N SER A 174 11.41 -2.69 -14.62
CA SER A 174 11.71 -2.60 -13.19
C SER A 174 12.40 -3.87 -12.69
N ILE A 175 13.63 -3.73 -12.18
CA ILE A 175 14.36 -4.85 -11.58
C ILE A 175 13.88 -5.01 -10.14
N GLY A 176 13.27 -6.16 -9.83
CA GLY A 176 12.68 -6.44 -8.53
C GLY A 176 12.99 -7.85 -8.04
N GLY A 177 13.20 -7.98 -6.73
CA GLY A 177 13.51 -9.26 -6.10
C GLY A 177 14.85 -9.84 -6.53
N GLN A 178 14.99 -11.17 -6.42
CA GLN A 178 16.28 -11.85 -6.55
C GLN A 178 16.63 -12.31 -7.97
N ILE A 179 15.63 -12.63 -8.80
CA ILE A 179 15.87 -13.39 -10.04
C ILE A 179 15.27 -12.78 -11.31
N SER A 180 14.39 -11.79 -11.19
CA SER A 180 13.58 -11.31 -12.31
C SER A 180 13.57 -9.79 -12.42
N PHE A 181 12.96 -9.31 -13.48
CA PHE A 181 12.50 -7.95 -13.66
C PHE A 181 11.12 -7.97 -14.34
N ASP A 182 10.33 -6.94 -14.10
CA ASP A 182 9.01 -6.77 -14.70
C ASP A 182 9.09 -5.82 -15.91
N VAL A 183 8.30 -6.13 -16.94
CA VAL A 183 8.11 -5.31 -18.14
C VAL A 183 6.63 -4.99 -18.27
N PHE A 184 6.29 -3.70 -18.29
CA PHE A 184 4.92 -3.22 -18.34
C PHE A 184 4.83 -1.92 -19.13
N PRO A 185 3.66 -1.55 -19.65
CA PRO A 185 3.48 -0.28 -20.33
C PRO A 185 3.79 0.92 -19.41
N ASP A 186 4.34 1.99 -19.98
CA ASP A 186 4.63 3.21 -19.24
C ASP A 186 3.38 3.74 -18.51
N GLY A 187 3.53 4.04 -17.22
CA GLY A 187 2.43 4.54 -16.38
C GLY A 187 1.49 3.47 -15.83
N TRP A 188 1.78 2.17 -16.01
CA TRP A 188 1.07 1.06 -15.35
C TRP A 188 1.58 0.75 -13.93
N ASP A 189 2.39 1.65 -13.37
CA ASP A 189 2.58 1.77 -11.92
C ASP A 189 1.30 2.28 -11.23
N LYS A 190 1.34 2.53 -9.91
CA LYS A 190 0.17 2.93 -9.13
C LYS A 190 -0.51 4.21 -9.63
N ARG A 191 0.18 5.07 -10.40
CA ARG A 191 -0.45 6.25 -11.02
C ARG A 191 -1.54 5.89 -12.03
N TYR A 192 -1.59 4.66 -12.51
CA TYR A 192 -2.63 4.19 -13.42
C TYR A 192 -4.04 4.44 -12.86
N CYS A 193 -4.26 4.15 -11.57
CA CYS A 193 -5.55 4.35 -10.92
C CYS A 193 -5.98 5.83 -10.92
N LEU A 194 -5.03 6.78 -10.88
CA LEU A 194 -5.34 8.21 -10.94
C LEU A 194 -5.98 8.61 -12.28
N GLY A 195 -5.67 7.91 -13.37
CA GLY A 195 -6.34 8.12 -14.66
C GLY A 195 -7.81 7.71 -14.64
N ILE A 196 -8.16 6.69 -13.84
CA ILE A 196 -9.54 6.27 -13.63
C ILE A 196 -10.29 7.31 -12.80
N ILE A 197 -9.67 7.73 -11.69
CA ILE A 197 -10.23 8.66 -10.70
C ILE A 197 -10.37 10.08 -11.24
N ALA A 198 -9.51 10.51 -12.18
CA ALA A 198 -9.52 11.87 -12.72
C ALA A 198 -10.89 12.31 -13.27
N LYS A 199 -11.71 11.36 -13.74
CA LYS A 199 -13.06 11.62 -14.26
C LYS A 199 -14.06 12.03 -13.18
N ASP A 200 -13.76 11.75 -11.92
CA ASP A 200 -14.65 11.99 -10.78
C ASP A 200 -14.44 13.36 -10.12
N GLY A 201 -13.42 14.11 -10.55
CA GLY A 201 -13.27 15.54 -10.23
C GLY A 201 -12.97 15.85 -8.76
N TYR A 202 -12.24 14.98 -8.05
CA TYR A 202 -11.78 15.23 -6.69
C TYR A 202 -10.84 16.44 -6.63
N GLU A 203 -11.06 17.34 -5.65
CA GLU A 203 -10.20 18.51 -5.44
C GLU A 203 -8.84 18.12 -4.84
N THR A 204 -8.85 17.15 -3.92
CA THR A 204 -7.66 16.66 -3.25
C THR A 204 -7.64 15.15 -3.21
N ILE A 205 -6.52 14.56 -3.62
CA ILE A 205 -6.25 13.12 -3.48
C ILE A 205 -5.09 12.96 -2.51
N TYR A 206 -5.34 12.39 -1.35
CA TYR A 206 -4.31 11.98 -0.40
C TYR A 206 -3.87 10.56 -0.75
N PHE A 207 -2.56 10.32 -0.79
CA PHE A 207 -2.02 8.99 -0.99
C PHE A 207 -1.15 8.59 0.21
N PHE A 208 -1.35 7.39 0.74
CA PHE A 208 -0.57 6.82 1.84
C PHE A 208 0.16 5.57 1.36
N GLY A 209 1.47 5.47 1.62
CA GLY A 209 2.30 4.33 1.21
C GLY A 209 3.56 4.16 2.06
N ASP A 210 4.11 2.94 2.07
CA ASP A 210 5.33 2.59 2.83
C ASP A 210 6.61 2.70 2.00
N LYS A 211 6.52 2.56 0.67
CA LYS A 211 7.66 2.49 -0.25
C LYS A 211 7.74 3.71 -1.17
N THR A 212 7.76 4.87 -0.54
CA THR A 212 7.72 6.19 -1.19
C THR A 212 9.07 6.73 -1.64
N MET A 213 10.16 5.98 -1.43
CA MET A 213 11.52 6.35 -1.86
C MET A 213 11.79 5.87 -3.30
N PRO A 214 12.72 6.51 -4.06
CA PRO A 214 13.06 6.09 -5.42
C PRO A 214 13.34 4.59 -5.54
N GLY A 215 12.64 3.92 -6.46
CA GLY A 215 12.71 2.47 -6.65
C GLY A 215 11.68 1.66 -5.83
N GLY A 216 10.97 2.29 -4.90
CA GLY A 216 9.79 1.73 -4.26
C GLY A 216 8.56 1.81 -5.16
N ASN A 217 7.61 0.90 -4.99
CA ASN A 217 6.40 0.79 -5.83
C ASN A 217 5.34 1.87 -5.54
N ASP A 218 5.55 2.71 -4.52
CA ASP A 218 4.71 3.87 -4.23
C ASP A 218 5.31 5.18 -4.72
N TYR A 219 6.59 5.19 -5.11
CA TYR A 219 7.33 6.40 -5.43
C TYR A 219 6.61 7.25 -6.48
N GLU A 220 6.16 6.63 -7.56
CA GLU A 220 5.55 7.34 -8.67
C GLU A 220 4.20 7.96 -8.31
N ILE A 221 3.34 7.26 -7.56
CA ILE A 221 2.04 7.80 -7.13
C ILE A 221 2.19 8.81 -5.99
N PHE A 222 3.18 8.63 -5.12
CA PHE A 222 3.51 9.54 -4.02
C PHE A 222 4.03 10.89 -4.53
N THR A 223 4.83 10.88 -5.59
CA THR A 223 5.42 12.09 -6.19
C THR A 223 4.58 12.72 -7.31
N ASP A 224 3.48 12.08 -7.71
CA ASP A 224 2.59 12.60 -8.75
C ASP A 224 1.94 13.92 -8.31
N SER A 225 1.99 14.95 -9.14
CA SER A 225 1.41 16.28 -8.84
C SER A 225 -0.08 16.26 -8.51
N ARG A 226 -0.81 15.19 -8.84
CA ARG A 226 -2.23 15.00 -8.53
C ARG A 226 -2.48 14.53 -7.10
N THR A 227 -1.45 14.08 -6.38
CA THR A 227 -1.58 13.55 -5.03
C THR A 227 -0.87 14.43 -4.01
N GLN A 228 -1.38 14.39 -2.77
CA GLN A 228 -0.66 14.80 -1.57
C GLN A 228 -0.18 13.52 -0.89
N GLY A 229 1.10 13.20 -1.07
CA GLY A 229 1.70 11.97 -0.60
C GLY A 229 2.07 12.01 0.89
N HIS A 230 1.74 10.94 1.60
CA HIS A 230 2.08 10.69 2.99
C HIS A 230 2.85 9.37 3.09
N SER A 231 4.11 9.46 3.49
CA SER A 231 4.88 8.26 3.80
C SER A 231 4.44 7.76 5.17
N VAL A 232 4.15 6.47 5.27
CA VAL A 232 3.81 5.82 6.54
C VAL A 232 4.78 4.69 6.83
N SER A 233 5.12 4.52 8.10
CA SER A 233 5.76 3.31 8.61
C SER A 233 4.72 2.53 9.41
N SER A 234 4.89 1.20 9.54
CA SER A 234 3.96 0.38 10.33
C SER A 234 3.85 0.82 11.80
N GLU A 235 4.84 1.54 12.31
CA GLU A 235 4.91 2.01 13.70
C GLU A 235 4.21 3.37 13.88
N GLU A 236 4.19 4.22 12.84
CA GLU A 236 3.66 5.58 12.89
C GLU A 236 2.31 5.73 12.15
N GLN A 237 1.84 4.67 11.49
CA GLN A 237 0.65 4.65 10.63
C GLN A 237 -0.58 5.24 11.32
N GLN A 238 -0.91 4.76 12.52
CA GLN A 238 -2.10 5.22 13.25
C GLN A 238 -1.97 6.69 13.65
N GLN A 239 -0.78 7.13 14.05
CA GLN A 239 -0.51 8.51 14.45
C GLN A 239 -0.63 9.48 13.27
N VAL A 240 0.01 9.17 12.13
CA VAL A 240 -0.07 10.02 10.91
C VAL A 240 -1.52 10.17 10.45
N LEU A 241 -2.30 9.10 10.58
CA LEU A 241 -3.71 9.09 10.18
C LEU A 241 -4.62 9.84 11.16
N ASP A 242 -4.38 9.73 12.46
CA ASP A 242 -5.17 10.41 13.49
C ASP A 242 -4.85 11.92 13.59
N GLU A 243 -3.61 12.31 13.31
CA GLU A 243 -3.15 13.70 13.37
C GLU A 243 -3.39 14.47 12.07
N HIS A 244 -3.77 13.80 10.96
CA HIS A 244 -3.87 14.47 9.68
C HIS A 244 -5.00 15.52 9.65
N PRO A 245 -4.69 16.81 9.37
CA PRO A 245 -5.65 17.91 9.49
C PRO A 245 -6.91 17.77 8.62
N ALA A 246 -6.81 17.06 7.50
CA ALA A 246 -7.94 16.80 6.59
C ALA A 246 -8.79 15.58 6.98
N LEU A 247 -8.26 14.66 7.80
CA LEU A 247 -8.99 13.50 8.32
C LEU A 247 -9.67 13.85 9.66
N GLY A 248 -9.15 14.89 10.34
CA GLY A 248 -9.58 15.37 11.64
C GLY A 248 -9.22 14.38 12.74
N THR A 249 -9.11 14.84 13.98
CA THR A 249 -9.04 13.91 15.13
C THR A 249 -10.28 13.03 15.09
N LEU A 250 -10.11 11.76 14.75
CA LEU A 250 -11.19 10.79 14.88
C LEU A 250 -11.36 10.56 16.38
N PRO A 251 -12.58 10.70 16.93
CA PRO A 251 -12.79 10.40 18.34
C PRO A 251 -12.35 8.96 18.58
N SER A 252 -11.47 8.75 19.57
CA SER A 252 -11.10 7.40 19.98
C SER A 252 -12.39 6.65 20.31
N ALA A 253 -12.47 5.37 19.97
CA ALA A 253 -13.62 4.54 20.33
C ALA A 253 -13.88 4.74 21.82
N ALA A 254 -15.02 5.34 22.16
CA ALA A 254 -15.39 5.58 23.54
C ALA A 254 -15.45 4.20 24.21
N SER A 255 -14.53 3.94 25.12
CA SER A 255 -14.70 2.87 26.10
C SER A 255 -16.00 3.19 26.83
N GLY A 256 -17.04 2.39 26.57
CA GLY A 256 -18.30 2.48 27.30
C GLY A 256 -18.03 2.33 28.79
N LYS A 257 -17.99 3.46 29.49
CA LYS A 257 -18.30 3.53 30.91
C LYS A 257 -19.54 4.38 31.00
N ASP A 258 -20.65 3.72 31.31
CA ASP A 258 -21.92 4.32 31.69
C ASP A 258 -21.67 5.52 32.60
N LYS A 259 -22.17 6.67 32.17
CA LYS A 259 -22.43 7.83 33.02
C LYS A 259 -23.83 8.34 32.70
N ASP A 260 -24.81 7.47 32.94
CA ASP A 260 -26.16 7.90 33.24
C ASP A 260 -26.35 7.75 34.75
N ASN A 261 -26.22 8.85 35.48
CA ASN A 261 -27.26 9.32 36.39
C ASN A 261 -26.89 10.63 37.09
N ASP A 262 -27.87 11.52 37.06
CA ASP A 262 -28.15 12.58 38.00
C ASP A 262 -27.45 13.94 37.82
N ASP A 263 -27.86 14.64 36.75
CA ASP A 263 -28.16 16.07 36.83
C ASP A 263 -29.47 16.27 37.61
N ILE A 264 -29.38 16.58 38.92
CA ILE A 264 -30.47 17.24 39.65
C ILE A 264 -29.89 18.33 40.57
N LEU A 265 -30.19 19.57 40.18
CA LEU A 265 -30.35 20.81 40.98
C LEU A 265 -29.10 21.53 41.53
N CYS A 266 -28.69 22.57 40.79
CA CYS A 266 -28.17 23.79 41.39
C CYS A 266 -29.31 24.59 42.06
N HIS A 267 -29.16 24.97 43.33
CA HIS A 267 -29.38 26.34 43.84
C HIS A 267 -29.26 26.43 45.38
N ALA A 268 -28.46 27.41 45.82
CA ALA A 268 -28.62 28.27 46.99
C ALA A 268 -28.15 27.83 48.41
N PHE A 269 -27.35 28.73 48.99
CA PHE A 269 -26.99 29.01 50.41
C PHE A 269 -25.65 28.48 51.01
N PRO A 270 -24.89 29.34 51.76
CA PRO A 270 -23.58 29.04 52.37
C PRO A 270 -23.67 28.77 53.90
N PRO A 271 -22.56 28.84 54.67
CA PRO A 271 -21.59 27.78 54.98
C PRO A 271 -21.69 27.30 56.45
N VAL A 272 -21.42 26.01 56.76
CA VAL A 272 -21.30 25.57 58.17
C VAL A 272 -20.28 24.43 58.37
N THR A 273 -19.12 24.82 58.90
CA THR A 273 -18.24 24.22 59.93
C THR A 273 -17.85 22.72 59.97
N CYS A 274 -16.54 22.55 60.22
CA CYS A 274 -15.91 21.76 61.30
C CYS A 274 -15.40 20.33 61.04
N THR A 275 -14.06 20.21 61.17
CA THR A 275 -13.25 19.13 61.80
C THR A 275 -13.48 17.68 61.35
N SER A 276 -12.46 16.91 60.96
CA SER A 276 -11.27 16.65 61.78
C SER A 276 -10.15 15.93 60.99
N CYS A 277 -8.92 16.33 61.32
CA CYS A 277 -7.69 15.55 61.46
C CYS A 277 -7.26 14.59 60.35
N TRP A 278 -6.12 14.87 59.71
CA TRP A 278 -4.99 13.92 59.63
C TRP A 278 -3.70 14.73 59.56
N ASN A 279 -2.88 14.67 60.61
CA ASN A 279 -1.55 15.24 60.64
C ASN A 279 -0.62 14.28 61.39
N LEU A 280 0.53 14.03 60.75
CA LEU A 280 1.88 13.92 61.32
C LEU A 280 2.42 12.63 61.97
N LEU A 281 3.68 12.37 61.54
CA LEU A 281 4.86 11.76 62.21
C LEU A 281 4.97 10.23 62.17
N GLN A 282 5.88 9.64 61.38
CA GLN A 282 7.37 9.59 61.40
C GLN A 282 7.95 8.38 62.16
N LEU A 283 8.59 7.50 61.37
CA LEU A 283 9.83 6.71 61.59
C LEU A 283 9.83 5.54 62.61
N PRO A 284 10.86 4.67 62.60
CA PRO A 284 11.56 3.98 61.48
C PRO A 284 11.74 2.47 61.78
N TYR A 285 12.33 1.67 60.87
CA TYR A 285 13.38 0.68 61.20
C TYR A 285 13.91 -0.01 59.94
N SER A 286 15.22 0.13 59.73
CA SER A 286 16.08 -0.61 58.80
C SER A 286 16.57 -1.90 59.42
N VAL A 287 16.74 -3.00 58.67
CA VAL A 287 17.95 -3.87 58.69
C VAL A 287 18.13 -4.58 57.33
N SER A 288 19.40 -4.58 56.92
CA SER A 288 20.15 -5.15 55.80
C SER A 288 19.91 -6.60 55.34
N GLY A 289 20.39 -6.91 54.13
CA GLY A 289 21.06 -8.19 53.86
C GLY A 289 21.12 -8.63 52.39
N SER A 290 22.29 -8.53 51.80
CA SER A 290 22.69 -8.85 50.42
C SER A 290 22.68 -10.35 50.07
N TYR A 291 22.39 -10.69 48.80
CA TYR A 291 23.24 -11.43 47.83
C TYR A 291 22.50 -11.53 46.50
#